data_AF-A0A925H9Z0-F1
#
_entry.id   AF-A0A925H9Z0-F1
#
_cell.length_a   1.000
_cell.length_b   1.000
_cell.length_c   1.000
_cell.angle_alpha   90.00
_cell.angle_beta   90.00
_cell.angle_gamma   90.00
#
_symmetry.space_group_name_H-M   'P 1'
#
loop_
_entity.id
_entity.type
_entity.pdbx_description
1 polymer ?
#
loop_
_entity_poly.entity_id
_entity_poly.type
_entity_poly.pdbx_seq_one_letter_code
_entity_poly.pdbx_strand_id
1 'polypeptide(L)' 'MPRQIFIDYIDESGSIALVKIRLESAENYFISYNSLVLDIDGEWKLINNLAVVESK' A
#
# COMPACT_ATOMS: atom_id res chain seq x y z
N MET A 1 14.67 10.34 -12.82
CA MET A 1 13.82 11.12 -11.90
C MET A 1 13.72 10.38 -10.57
N PRO A 2 13.66 11.06 -9.42
CA PRO A 2 13.37 10.41 -8.15
C PRO A 2 11.99 9.74 -8.22
N ARG A 3 11.89 8.53 -7.67
CA ARG A 3 10.62 7.79 -7.59
C ARG A 3 9.68 8.53 -6.65
N GLN A 4 8.45 8.75 -7.07
CA GLN A 4 7.39 9.37 -6.25
C GLN A 4 6.49 8.28 -5.70
N ILE A 5 6.09 8.40 -4.43
CA ILE A 5 5.24 7.43 -3.73
C ILE A 5 3.90 8.10 -3.44
N PHE A 6 2.81 7.42 -3.77
CA PHE A 6 1.45 7.86 -3.58
C PHE A 6 0.68 6.82 -2.77
N ILE A 7 -0.13 7.29 -1.84
CA ILE A 7 -1.21 6.48 -1.27
C ILE A 7 -2.44 6.76 -2.13
N ASP A 8 -2.82 5.78 -2.95
CA ASP A 8 -3.95 5.93 -3.87
C ASP A 8 -5.29 5.69 -3.14
N TYR A 9 -5.31 4.80 -2.15
CA TYR A 9 -6.53 4.40 -1.45
C TYR A 9 -6.25 3.86 -0.05
N ILE A 10 -7.15 4.18 0.89
CA ILE A 10 -7.21 3.61 2.23
C ILE A 10 -8.67 3.19 2.48
N ASP A 11 -8.87 1.93 2.83
CA ASP A 11 -10.13 1.41 3.39
C ASP A 11 -9.86 0.90 4.80
N GLU A 12 -10.59 1.41 5.79
CA GLU A 12 -10.42 1.04 7.19
C GLU A 12 -11.75 0.55 7.73
N SER A 13 -11.73 -0.60 8.40
CA SER A 13 -12.88 -1.15 9.10
C SER A 13 -12.47 -1.70 10.47
N GLY A 14 -12.50 -0.85 11.47
CA GLY A 14 -12.18 -1.23 12.86
C GLY A 14 -10.71 -1.60 13.00
N SER A 15 -10.42 -2.88 13.21
CA SER A 15 -9.05 -3.38 13.44
C SER A 15 -8.36 -3.93 12.18
N ILE A 16 -8.93 -3.71 10.99
CA ILE A 16 -8.34 -4.09 9.70
C ILE A 16 -8.34 -2.90 8.74
N ALA A 17 -7.31 -2.82 7.89
CA ALA A 17 -7.23 -1.82 6.84
C ALA A 17 -6.61 -2.38 5.55
N LEU A 18 -7.06 -1.88 4.41
CA LEU A 18 -6.46 -2.09 3.10
C LEU A 18 -5.87 -0.77 2.60
N VAL A 19 -4.59 -0.77 2.24
CA VAL A 19 -3.90 0.42 1.71
C VAL A 19 -3.31 0.11 0.34
N LYS A 20 -3.73 0.87 -0.67
CA LYS A 20 -3.13 0.84 -2.01
C LYS A 20 -2.05 1.92 -2.10
N ILE A 21 -0.82 1.48 -2.36
CA ILE A 21 0.33 2.35 -2.58
C ILE A 21 0.78 2.21 -4.03
N ARG A 22 1.12 3.31 -4.67
CA ARG A 22 1.69 3.34 -6.01
C ARG A 22 3.00 4.10 -6.01
N LEU A 23 4.05 3.45 -6.49
CA LEU A 23 5.34 4.07 -6.73
C LEU A 23 5.49 4.31 -8.23
N GLU A 24 5.67 5.57 -8.60
CA GLU A 24 5.84 5.97 -9.99
C GLU A 24 7.31 5.91 -10.41
N SER A 25 7.56 5.24 -11.53
CA SER A 25 8.83 5.26 -12.27
C SER A 25 8.62 5.88 -13.66
N ALA A 26 9.70 6.05 -14.41
CA ALA A 26 9.66 6.58 -15.77
C ALA A 26 8.80 5.72 -16.70
N GLU A 27 8.93 4.39 -16.60
CA GLU A 27 8.34 3.44 -17.55
C GLU A 27 7.24 2.55 -16.95
N ASN A 28 7.16 2.47 -15.62
CA ASN A 28 6.27 1.52 -14.93
C ASN A 28 5.62 2.15 -13.69
N TYR A 29 4.47 1.61 -13.32
CA TYR A 29 3.87 1.75 -12.00
C TYR A 29 4.15 0.50 -11.17
N PHE A 30 4.69 0.70 -9.97
CA PHE A 30 4.80 -0.36 -8.97
C PHE A 30 3.65 -0.18 -7.99
N ILE A 31 2.65 -1.05 -8.06
CA ILE A 31 1.45 -0.97 -7.24
C ILE A 31 1.53 -2.04 -6.16
N SER A 32 1.15 -1.65 -4.94
CA SER A 32 1.14 -2.52 -3.79
C SER A 32 -0.20 -2.42 -3.07
N TYR A 33 -0.84 -3.56 -2.87
CA TYR A 33 -2.02 -3.71 -2.02
C TYR A 33 -1.57 -4.27 -0.67
N ASN A 34 -1.76 -3.51 0.40
CA ASN A 34 -1.29 -3.83 1.73
C ASN A 34 -2.47 -4.11 2.63
N SER A 35 -2.46 -5.24 3.34
CA SER A 35 -3.41 -5.50 4.43
C SER A 35 -2.73 -5.23 5.76
N LEU A 36 -3.38 -4.44 6.61
CA LEU A 36 -2.91 -4.09 7.93
C LEU A 36 -3.92 -4.55 8.98
N VAL A 37 -3.41 -4.86 10.18
CA VAL A 37 -4.22 -5.13 11.37
C VAL A 37 -3.80 -4.17 12.49
N LEU A 38 -4.78 -3.68 13.25
CA LEU A 38 -4.54 -2.91 14.45
C LEU A 38 -4.30 -3.88 15.60
N ASP A 39 -3.13 -3.83 16.20
CA ASP A 39 -2.80 -4.72 17.31
C ASP A 39 -3.36 -4.25 18.66
N ILE A 40 -3.08 -5.01 19.72
CA ILE A 40 -3.54 -4.71 21.08
C ILE A 40 -2.89 -3.48 21.70
N ASP A 41 -1.77 -3.04 21.14
CA ASP A 41 -1.03 -1.85 21.57
C ASP A 41 -1.50 -0.60 20.79
N GLY A 42 -2.45 -0.76 19.86
CA GLY A 42 -2.99 0.32 19.04
C GLY A 42 -2.10 0.67 17.84
N GLU A 43 -1.20 -0.22 17.42
CA GLU A 43 -0.32 -0.03 16.28
C GLU A 43 -0.80 -0.80 15.06
N TRP A 44 -0.83 -0.14 13.91
CA TRP A 44 -1.11 -0.78 12.62
C TRP A 44 0.11 -1.58 12.16
N LYS A 45 -0.07 -2.90 11.99
CA LYS A 45 0.95 -3.82 11.51
C LYS A 45 0.59 -4.34 10.13
N LEU A 46 1.53 -4.28 9.21
CA LEU A 46 1.39 -4.87 7.87
C LEU A 46 1.48 -6.39 7.98
N ILE A 47 0.43 -7.08 7.53
CA ILE A 47 0.35 -8.55 7.55
C ILE A 47 0.38 -9.18 6.15
N ASN A 48 0.09 -8.39 5.13
CA ASN A 48 0.20 -8.83 3.75
C ASN A 48 0.60 -7.68 2.82
N ASN A 49 1.40 -8.02 1.82
CA ASN A 49 1.80 -7.14 0.75
C ASN A 49 1.68 -7.92 -0.57
N LEU A 50 0.79 -7.49 -1.45
CA LEU A 50 0.74 -7.95 -2.84
C LEU A 50 1.29 -6.85 -3.73
N ALA A 51 2.46 -7.08 -4.31
CA ALA A 51 3.12 -6.16 -5.22
C ALA A 51 2.94 -6.61 -6.68
N VAL A 52 2.53 -5.67 -7.54
CA VAL A 52 2.33 -5.85 -8.97
C VAL A 52 3.08 -4.74 -9.71
N VAL A 53 3.63 -5.08 -10.88
CA VAL A 53 4.24 -4.10 -11.78
C VAL A 53 3.33 -3.96 -13.00
N GLU A 54 2.91 -2.73 -13.27
CA GLU A 54 2.12 -2.38 -14.44
C GLU A 54 2.97 -1.49 -15.35
N SER A 55 3.03 -1.81 -16.64
CA SER A 55 3.58 -0.90 -17.65
C SER A 55 2.67 0.31 -17.77
N LYS A 56 3.26 1.49 -17.94
CA LYS A 56 2.51 2.71 -18.26
C LYS A 56 1.82 2.62 -19.63
#